data_AF-A0AAN6LXV4-F1
#
_entry.id   AF-A0AAN6LXV4-F1
#
_cell.length_a   1.000
_cell.length_b   1.000
_cell.length_c   1.000
_cell.angle_alpha   90.00
_cell.angle_beta   90.00
_cell.angle_gamma   90.00
#
_symmetry.space_group_name_H-M   'P 1'
#
loop_
_entity.id
_entity.type
_entity.pdbx_description
1 polymer ?
#
loop_
_entity_poly.entity_id
_entity_poly.type
_entity_poly.pdbx_seq_one_letter_code
_entity_poly.pdbx_strand_id
1 'polypeptide(L)'
;MSQSIVAKHYTRILSLWPKDLLRPNAPFTRPIEHRATPYGVTPVSPPLEDADARKSTAKTTGATVQPAPAKPSTPQAELPQINALYSLLENRYSKKYPVSATVLKPVSNPEHYDRLMEEIEKAPRKSWWQAKVDNWKMKIRWE
;
A
#
# COMPACT_ATOMS: atom_id res chain seq x y z
N MET A 1 -26.62 10.92 3.51
CA MET A 1 -25.31 11.51 3.85
C MET A 1 -24.96 12.56 2.82
N SER A 2 -24.47 13.73 3.24
CA SER A 2 -24.04 14.78 2.32
C SER A 2 -22.62 14.48 1.80
N GLN A 3 -22.30 14.95 0.59
CA GLN A 3 -20.96 14.84 0.01
C GLN A 3 -19.88 15.44 0.92
N SER A 4 -20.22 16.50 1.66
CA SER A 4 -19.31 17.14 2.63
C SER A 4 -18.91 16.22 3.80
N ILE A 5 -19.79 15.32 4.24
CA ILE A 5 -19.47 14.36 5.30
C ILE A 5 -18.52 13.28 4.77
N VAL A 6 -18.77 12.79 3.56
CA VAL A 6 -17.92 11.81 2.86
C VAL A 6 -16.50 12.37 2.70
N ALA A 7 -16.38 13.62 2.25
CA ALA A 7 -15.09 14.31 2.12
C ALA A 7 -14.32 14.38 3.44
N LYS A 8 -14.99 14.74 4.55
CA LYS A 8 -14.38 14.79 5.90
C LYS A 8 -13.84 13.44 6.38
N HIS A 9 -14.54 12.35 6.07
CA HIS A 9 -14.06 11.02 6.44
C HIS A 9 -12.82 10.63 5.63
N TYR A 10 -12.83 10.88 4.32
CA TYR A 10 -11.67 10.60 3.49
C TYR A 10 -10.45 11.43 3.85
N THR A 11 -10.61 12.73 4.14
CA THR A 11 -9.47 13.56 4.59
C THR A 11 -8.89 13.04 5.90
N ARG A 12 -9.74 12.65 6.86
CA ARG A 12 -9.30 12.02 8.11
C ARG A 12 -8.56 10.71 7.87
N ILE A 13 -9.11 9.83 7.02
CA ILE A 13 -8.48 8.54 6.69
C ILE A 13 -7.11 8.77 6.06
N LEU A 14 -7.00 9.68 5.08
CA LEU A 14 -5.73 10.00 4.42
C LEU A 14 -4.70 10.56 5.40
N SER A 15 -5.12 11.39 6.37
CA SER A 15 -4.21 11.96 7.38
C SER A 15 -3.66 10.93 8.36
N LEU A 16 -4.42 9.86 8.65
CA LEU A 16 -4.05 8.82 9.60
C LEU A 16 -3.38 7.62 8.92
N TRP A 17 -3.40 7.54 7.59
CA TRP A 17 -2.92 6.37 6.88
C TRP A 17 -1.39 6.23 7.02
N PRO A 18 -0.88 5.04 7.36
CA PRO A 18 0.56 4.83 7.49
C PRO A 18 1.27 4.97 6.13
N LYS A 19 2.54 5.38 6.17
CA LYS A 19 3.39 5.45 4.98
C LYS A 19 3.78 4.04 4.55
N ASP A 20 3.53 3.69 3.29
CA ASP A 20 3.95 2.40 2.71
C ASP A 20 5.41 2.49 2.25
N LEU A 21 6.33 1.94 3.06
CA LEU A 21 7.77 1.93 2.78
C LEU A 21 8.16 0.94 1.66
N LEU A 22 7.38 -0.12 1.48
CA LEU A 22 7.67 -1.17 0.50
C LEU A 22 7.34 -0.73 -0.92
N ARG A 23 6.39 0.20 -1.06
CA ARG A 23 5.90 0.69 -2.36
C ARG A 23 5.79 2.21 -2.38
N PRO A 24 6.92 2.94 -2.36
CA PRO A 24 6.90 4.40 -2.34
C PRO A 24 6.20 5.02 -3.55
N ASN A 25 6.25 4.35 -4.72
CA ASN A 25 5.66 4.86 -5.97
C ASN A 25 4.18 4.47 -6.16
N ALA A 26 3.69 3.50 -5.39
CA ALA A 26 2.33 2.96 -5.50
C ALA A 26 1.66 2.83 -4.12
N PRO A 27 1.57 3.93 -3.33
CA PRO A 27 0.95 3.88 -2.02
C PRO A 27 -0.56 3.67 -2.14
N PHE A 28 -1.13 2.94 -1.17
CA PHE A 28 -2.58 2.69 -1.12
C PHE A 28 -3.41 3.97 -0.91
N THR A 29 -2.79 5.08 -0.53
CA THR A 29 -3.46 6.39 -0.47
C THR A 29 -3.94 6.87 -1.84
N ARG A 30 -3.25 6.52 -2.93
CA ARG A 30 -3.61 6.91 -4.31
C ARG A 30 -5.02 6.48 -4.73
N PRO A 31 -5.41 5.20 -4.63
CA PRO A 31 -6.78 4.79 -4.98
C PRO A 31 -7.82 5.42 -4.04
N ILE A 32 -7.48 5.70 -2.77
CA ILE A 32 -8.37 6.41 -1.85
C ILE A 32 -8.58 7.86 -2.31
N GLU A 33 -7.50 8.57 -2.65
CA GLU A 33 -7.55 9.92 -3.21
C GLU A 33 -8.37 9.97 -4.50
N HIS A 34 -8.08 9.07 -5.45
CA HIS A 34 -8.83 8.99 -6.71
C HIS A 34 -10.34 8.80 -6.50
N ARG A 35 -10.72 7.99 -5.50
CA ARG A 35 -12.13 7.80 -5.12
C ARG A 35 -12.72 9.02 -4.40
N ALA A 36 -11.89 9.80 -3.72
CA ALA A 36 -12.30 10.98 -2.96
C ALA A 36 -12.39 12.28 -3.80
N THR A 37 -11.70 12.35 -4.95
CA THR A 37 -11.74 13.47 -5.91
C THR A 37 -13.17 13.96 -6.25
N PRO A 38 -14.14 13.10 -6.62
CA PRO A 38 -15.51 13.56 -6.94
C PRO A 38 -16.23 14.21 -5.74
N TYR A 39 -15.74 14.03 -4.52
CA TYR A 39 -16.29 14.61 -3.30
C TYR A 39 -15.53 15.87 -2.85
N GLY A 40 -14.56 16.37 -3.64
CA GLY A 40 -13.84 17.61 -3.37
C GLY A 40 -12.64 17.48 -2.43
N VAL A 41 -12.10 16.28 -2.25
CA VAL A 41 -10.89 16.05 -1.44
C VAL A 41 -9.64 16.36 -2.28
N THR A 42 -8.77 17.22 -1.76
CA THR A 42 -7.47 17.52 -2.38
C THR A 42 -6.51 16.34 -2.19
N PRO A 43 -5.88 15.81 -3.25
CA PRO A 43 -4.90 14.74 -3.12
C PRO A 43 -3.68 15.23 -2.33
N VAL A 44 -3.20 14.42 -1.39
CA VAL A 44 -2.01 14.73 -0.58
C VAL A 44 -0.74 14.21 -1.26
N SER A 45 -0.88 13.20 -2.12
CA SER A 45 0.23 12.62 -2.88
C SER A 45 0.62 13.54 -4.04
N PRO A 46 1.92 13.81 -4.27
CA PRO A 46 2.36 14.55 -5.45
C PRO A 46 1.91 13.82 -6.73
N PRO A 47 1.47 14.55 -7.77
CA PRO A 47 1.21 13.95 -9.08
C PRO A 47 2.50 13.28 -9.58
N LEU A 48 2.49 11.96 -9.78
CA LEU A 48 3.59 11.33 -10.50
C LEU A 48 3.46 11.70 -11.97
N GLU A 49 4.53 12.22 -12.54
CA GLU A 49 4.71 12.45 -13.98
C GLU A 49 4.86 11.14 -14.78
N ASP A 50 4.23 10.05 -14.35
CA ASP A 50 4.34 8.73 -14.97
C ASP A 50 3.10 8.41 -15.80
N ALA A 51 2.88 9.21 -16.86
CA ALA A 51 1.95 8.88 -17.92
C ALA A 51 2.47 7.75 -18.85
N ASP A 52 3.76 7.39 -18.77
CA ASP A 52 4.42 6.50 -19.73
C ASP A 52 4.44 5.00 -19.35
N ALA A 53 4.01 4.59 -18.15
CA ALA A 53 4.05 3.19 -17.72
C ALA A 53 2.84 2.33 -18.15
N ARG A 54 1.94 2.82 -19.00
CA ARG A 54 0.78 2.04 -19.50
C ARG A 54 1.12 1.00 -20.58
N LYS A 55 2.38 0.92 -21.03
CA LYS A 55 2.83 -0.09 -22.01
C LYS A 55 3.95 -0.96 -21.45
N SER A 56 3.68 -1.82 -20.47
CA SER A 56 4.50 -3.00 -20.22
C SER A 56 3.74 -4.08 -19.45
N THR A 57 3.45 -5.17 -20.16
CA THR A 57 3.39 -6.55 -19.65
C THR A 57 2.32 -6.92 -18.62
N ALA A 58 1.07 -7.07 -19.08
CA ALA A 58 0.12 -8.01 -18.49
C ALA A 58 0.23 -9.39 -19.18
N LYS A 59 1.32 -10.12 -18.91
CA LYS A 59 1.35 -11.58 -19.08
C LYS A 59 2.06 -12.19 -17.87
N THR A 60 1.30 -12.46 -16.83
CA THR A 60 1.58 -13.52 -15.86
C THR A 60 0.24 -14.05 -15.36
N THR A 61 0.06 -15.34 -15.55
CA THR A 61 -1.09 -16.18 -15.25
C THR A 61 -1.36 -16.29 -13.75
N GLY A 62 -2.64 -16.30 -13.34
CA GLY A 62 -3.04 -17.11 -12.18
C GLY A 62 -3.86 -16.47 -11.05
N ALA A 63 -4.59 -15.37 -11.25
CA ALA A 63 -5.77 -15.04 -10.43
C ALA A 63 -6.60 -13.99 -11.16
N THR A 64 -7.63 -14.42 -11.87
CA THR A 64 -8.63 -13.55 -12.48
C THR A 64 -9.49 -12.94 -11.37
N VAL A 65 -8.96 -11.96 -10.64
CA VAL A 65 -9.82 -11.02 -9.93
C VAL A 65 -10.42 -10.15 -11.03
N GLN A 66 -11.58 -10.55 -11.55
CA GLN A 66 -12.44 -9.64 -12.30
C GLN A 66 -12.53 -8.35 -11.46
N PRO A 67 -12.16 -7.18 -12.01
CA PRO A 67 -12.44 -5.93 -11.35
C PRO A 67 -13.95 -5.91 -11.16
N ALA A 68 -14.41 -5.99 -9.90
CA ALA A 68 -15.83 -5.91 -9.60
C ALA A 68 -16.38 -4.67 -10.33
N PRO A 69 -17.53 -4.76 -11.02
CA PRO A 69 -18.07 -3.65 -11.80
C PRO A 69 -18.11 -2.43 -10.88
N ALA A 70 -17.37 -1.39 -11.23
CA ALA A 70 -17.25 -0.17 -10.45
C ALA A 70 -18.65 0.45 -10.35
N LYS A 71 -19.36 0.12 -9.27
CA LYS A 71 -20.69 0.66 -9.00
C LYS A 71 -20.58 2.18 -8.99
N PRO A 72 -21.55 2.91 -9.57
CA PRO A 72 -21.53 4.36 -9.57
C PRO A 72 -21.45 4.86 -8.13
N SER A 73 -20.48 5.73 -7.87
CA SER A 73 -20.13 6.28 -6.56
C SER A 73 -21.22 7.27 -6.11
N THR A 74 -22.27 6.75 -5.47
CA THR A 74 -23.25 7.59 -4.77
C THR A 74 -22.78 7.81 -3.33
N PRO A 75 -23.06 8.98 -2.71
CA PRO A 75 -22.62 9.26 -1.34
C PRO A 75 -23.06 8.20 -0.31
N GLN A 76 -24.22 7.58 -0.52
CA GLN A 76 -24.75 6.50 0.32
C GLN A 76 -23.97 5.20 0.11
N ALA A 77 -23.62 4.92 -1.15
CA ALA A 77 -22.86 3.74 -1.52
C ALA A 77 -21.40 3.79 -1.10
N GLU A 78 -20.86 4.91 -0.60
CA GLU A 78 -19.48 5.02 -0.06
C GLU A 78 -19.36 4.71 1.44
N LEU A 79 -20.48 4.70 2.18
CA LEU A 79 -20.46 4.42 3.62
C LEU A 79 -19.84 3.07 3.99
N PRO A 80 -20.19 1.94 3.35
CA PRO A 80 -19.58 0.67 3.70
C PRO A 80 -18.07 0.64 3.38
N GLN A 81 -17.60 1.39 2.39
CA GLN A 81 -16.20 1.50 1.97
C GLN A 81 -15.43 2.33 3.00
N ILE A 82 -15.99 3.46 3.44
CA ILE A 82 -15.42 4.26 4.53
C ILE A 82 -15.31 3.43 5.80
N ASN A 83 -16.35 2.67 6.14
CA ASN A 83 -16.34 1.78 7.31
C ASN A 83 -15.29 0.66 7.16
N ALA A 84 -15.14 0.08 5.97
CA ALA A 84 -14.09 -0.89 5.68
C ALA A 84 -12.70 -0.28 5.85
N LEU A 85 -12.48 0.95 5.35
CA LEU A 85 -11.22 1.68 5.51
C LEU A 85 -10.90 1.95 6.98
N TYR A 86 -11.88 2.36 7.80
CA TYR A 86 -11.69 2.51 9.25
C TYR A 86 -11.38 1.16 9.92
N SER A 87 -12.07 0.09 9.53
CA SER A 87 -11.83 -1.25 10.06
C SER A 87 -10.41 -1.76 9.75
N LEU A 88 -9.86 -1.40 8.59
CA LEU A 88 -8.46 -1.67 8.23
C LEU A 88 -7.49 -0.78 9.01
N LEU A 89 -7.76 0.52 9.09
CA LEU A 89 -6.92 1.50 9.80
C LEU A 89 -6.76 1.14 11.28
N GLU A 90 -7.83 0.69 11.93
CA GLU A 90 -7.84 0.29 13.34
C GLU A 90 -7.29 -1.12 13.58
N ASN A 91 -6.85 -1.82 12.52
CA ASN A 91 -6.42 -3.21 12.55
C ASN A 91 -7.46 -4.13 13.21
N ARG A 92 -8.76 -3.85 13.02
CA ARG A 92 -9.86 -4.51 13.73
C ARG A 92 -9.83 -6.03 13.57
N TYR A 93 -9.50 -6.52 12.38
CA TYR A 93 -9.46 -7.96 12.10
C TYR A 93 -8.24 -8.65 12.69
N SER A 94 -7.09 -7.97 12.72
CA SER A 94 -5.90 -8.47 13.41
C SER A 94 -6.15 -8.59 14.92
N LYS A 95 -6.84 -7.61 15.53
CA LYS A 95 -7.23 -7.66 16.95
C LYS A 95 -8.26 -8.75 17.25
N LYS A 96 -9.25 -8.92 16.36
CA LYS A 96 -10.32 -9.91 16.54
C LYS A 96 -9.83 -11.34 16.37
N TYR A 97 -8.86 -11.56 15.49
CA TYR A 97 -8.30 -12.87 15.18
C TYR A 97 -6.78 -12.83 15.40
N PRO A 98 -6.33 -12.83 16.66
CA PRO A 98 -4.90 -12.79 16.96
C PRO A 98 -4.21 -14.04 16.40
N VAL A 99 -3.11 -13.82 15.68
CA VAL A 99 -2.29 -14.91 15.14
C VAL A 99 -1.38 -15.42 16.26
N SER A 100 -1.27 -16.74 16.41
CA SER A 100 -0.43 -17.31 17.47
C SER A 100 1.05 -17.01 17.21
N ALA A 101 1.79 -16.77 18.29
CA ALA A 101 3.23 -16.52 18.21
C ALA A 101 3.98 -17.66 17.51
N THR A 102 3.52 -18.90 17.66
CA THR A 102 4.09 -20.09 17.00
C THR A 102 4.01 -20.03 15.48
N VAL A 103 2.96 -19.41 14.92
CA VAL A 103 2.85 -19.21 13.45
C VAL A 103 3.80 -18.11 12.99
N LEU A 104 3.99 -17.07 13.81
CA LEU A 104 4.89 -15.95 13.51
C LEU A 104 6.36 -16.24 13.82
N LYS A 105 6.69 -17.30 14.55
CA LYS A 105 8.06 -17.68 14.93
C LYS A 105 8.27 -19.15 14.60
N PRO A 106 8.71 -19.48 13.36
CA PRO A 106 8.89 -20.86 12.96
C PRO A 106 9.97 -21.53 13.80
N VAL A 107 9.77 -22.81 14.15
CA VAL A 107 10.69 -23.57 15.02
C VAL A 107 12.11 -23.61 14.46
N SER A 108 12.26 -23.61 13.13
CA SER A 108 13.57 -23.62 12.46
C SER A 108 14.36 -22.32 12.62
N ASN A 109 13.69 -21.17 12.78
CA ASN A 109 14.34 -19.89 12.99
C ASN A 109 13.38 -18.89 13.68
N PRO A 110 13.41 -18.79 15.02
CA PRO A 110 12.46 -17.96 15.77
C PRO A 110 12.61 -16.46 15.50
N GLU A 111 13.79 -16.02 15.06
CA GLU A 111 14.13 -14.61 14.79
C GLU A 111 13.95 -14.22 13.31
N HIS A 112 13.36 -15.10 12.48
CA HIS A 112 13.28 -14.89 11.03
C HIS A 112 12.54 -13.60 10.66
N TYR A 113 11.32 -13.42 11.18
CA TYR A 113 10.49 -12.26 10.85
C TYR A 113 10.98 -10.99 11.54
N ASP A 114 11.61 -11.09 12.71
CA ASP A 114 12.19 -9.94 13.41
C ASP A 114 13.36 -9.35 12.59
N ARG A 115 14.24 -10.20 12.05
CA ARG A 115 15.29 -9.79 11.11
C ARG A 115 14.73 -9.23 9.80
N LEU A 116 13.66 -9.85 9.27
CA LEU A 116 13.02 -9.40 8.03
C LEU A 116 12.41 -8.00 8.20
N MET A 117 11.74 -7.74 9.31
CA MET A 117 11.18 -6.43 9.64
C MET A 117 12.28 -5.36 9.76
N GLU A 118 13.39 -5.69 10.44
CA GLU A 118 14.54 -4.80 10.55
C GLU A 118 15.17 -4.49 9.18
N GLU A 119 15.26 -5.49 8.29
CA GLU A 119 15.75 -5.30 6.93
C GLU A 119 14.80 -4.41 6.11
N ILE A 120 13.49 -4.61 6.23
CA ILE A 120 12.45 -3.81 5.55
C ILE A 120 12.49 -2.35 6.00
N GLU A 121 12.66 -2.08 7.29
CA GLU A 121 12.76 -0.70 7.81
C GLU A 121 14.07 -0.01 7.38
N LYS A 122 15.16 -0.79 7.25
CA LYS A 122 16.44 -0.29 6.75
C LYS A 122 16.43 -0.11 5.22
N ALA A 123 15.62 -0.86 4.47
CA ALA A 123 15.54 -0.83 3.02
C ALA A 123 15.28 0.56 2.39
N PRO A 124 14.34 1.41 2.86
CA PRO A 124 14.16 2.74 2.28
C PRO A 124 15.37 3.67 2.50
N ARG A 125 16.24 3.38 3.48
CA ARG A 125 17.53 4.07 3.66
C ARG A 125 18.69 3.39 2.93
N LYS A 126 18.59 2.08 2.67
CA LYS A 126 19.49 1.34 1.78
C LYS A 126 19.04 1.57 0.34
N SER A 127 19.53 2.67 -0.20
CA SER A 127 19.35 3.06 -1.59
C SER A 127 19.38 1.84 -2.53
N TRP A 128 18.31 1.62 -3.29
CA TRP A 128 18.28 0.68 -4.43
C TRP A 128 19.49 0.88 -5.37
N TRP A 129 20.05 2.10 -5.35
CA TRP A 129 21.29 2.49 -6.02
C TRP A 129 22.56 1.85 -5.40
N GLN A 130 22.64 1.60 -4.09
CA GLN A 130 23.73 0.82 -3.47
C GLN A 130 23.66 -0.66 -3.88
N ALA A 131 22.46 -1.26 -3.86
CA ALA A 131 22.28 -2.63 -4.34
C ALA A 131 22.65 -2.76 -5.82
N LYS A 132 22.43 -1.72 -6.63
CA LYS A 132 22.82 -1.68 -8.04
C LYS A 132 24.32 -1.40 -8.24
N VAL A 133 24.91 -0.53 -7.42
CA VAL A 133 26.36 -0.22 -7.42
C VAL A 133 27.17 -1.41 -6.93
N ASP A 134 26.73 -2.15 -5.91
CA ASP A 134 27.41 -3.36 -5.46
C ASP A 134 27.35 -4.46 -6.53
N ASN A 135 26.24 -4.58 -7.24
CA ASN A 135 26.14 -5.50 -8.37
C ASN A 135 27.04 -5.09 -9.56
N TRP A 136 27.20 -3.78 -9.80
CA TRP A 136 28.14 -3.24 -10.79
C TRP A 136 29.61 -3.38 -10.35
N LYS A 137 29.90 -3.18 -9.08
CA LYS A 137 31.24 -3.26 -8.49
C LYS A 137 31.73 -4.71 -8.36
N MET A 138 30.84 -5.66 -8.11
CA MET A 138 31.16 -7.10 -8.17
C MET A 138 31.40 -7.61 -9.60
N LYS A 139 30.85 -6.92 -10.62
CA LYS A 139 31.17 -7.15 -12.04
C LYS A 139 32.45 -6.48 -12.52
N ILE A 140 32.94 -5.46 -11.82
CA ILE A 140 34.22 -4.80 -12.04
C ILE A 140 35.18 -5.24 -10.94
N ARG A 141 35.44 -6.54 -10.88
CA ARG A 141 36.63 -7.06 -10.23
C ARG A 141 37.61 -7.35 -11.35
N TRP A 142 38.60 -6.47 -11.50
CA TRP A 142 39.73 -6.68 -12.39
C TRP A 142 40.41 -8.00 -12.02
N GLU A 143 40.79 -8.76 -13.05
CA GLU A 143 41.74 -9.89 -12.98
C GLU A 143 43.04 -9.46 -12.26
#